data_AF-A9DJU2-F1
#
_entry.id   AF-A9DJU2-F1
#
_cell.length_a   1.000
_cell.length_b   1.000
_cell.length_c   1.000
_cell.angle_alpha   90.00
_cell.angle_beta   90.00
_cell.angle_gamma   90.00
#
_symmetry.space_group_name_H-M   'P 1'
#
loop_
_entity.id
_entity.type
_entity.pdbx_description
1 polymer ?
#
loop_
_entity_poly.entity_id
_entity_poly.type
_entity_poly.pdbx_seq_one_letter_code
_entity_poly.pdbx_strand_id
1 'polypeptide(L)'
;MLFQHIIKKAENNPKKLFLIDGLGALLSAFLVGFVLVQFKDYFGMPANTLYLLAAFPIVFVFFDMYCYLKKHKKTGIFLKMIALLNLQYCMVSMGFAFYHKDTLTTLGWTYIFVEILILLLLSAFEFTVGKRLTRTS
;
A
#
# COMPACT_ATOMS: atom_id res chain seq x y z
N MET A 1 5.15 -24.22 5.71
CA MET A 1 4.13 -24.93 4.88
C MET A 1 2.94 -24.04 4.51
N LEU A 2 2.32 -23.32 5.45
CA LEU A 2 1.17 -22.44 5.19
C LEU A 2 1.45 -21.29 4.20
N PHE A 3 2.58 -20.58 4.36
CA PHE A 3 2.93 -19.45 3.49
C PHE A 3 3.07 -19.84 2.01
N GLN A 4 3.68 -20.99 1.71
CA GLN A 4 3.80 -21.50 0.35
C GLN A 4 2.45 -21.86 -0.27
N HIS A 5 1.52 -22.37 0.54
CA HIS A 5 0.16 -22.68 0.10
C HIS A 5 -0.60 -21.40 -0.29
N ILE A 6 -0.47 -20.33 0.50
CA ILE A 6 -1.09 -19.03 0.22
C ILE A 6 -0.52 -18.42 -1.07
N ILE A 7 0.82 -18.46 -1.25
CA ILE A 7 1.45 -18.00 -2.49
C ILE A 7 0.92 -18.77 -3.70
N LYS A 8 0.85 -20.10 -3.63
CA LYS A 8 0.35 -20.92 -4.75
C LYS A 8 -1.11 -20.60 -5.09
N LYS A 9 -1.95 -20.34 -4.08
CA LYS A 9 -3.33 -19.90 -4.29
C LYS A 9 -3.40 -18.54 -4.98
N ALA A 10 -2.51 -17.62 -4.62
CA ALA A 10 -2.41 -16.30 -5.27
C ALA A 10 -1.87 -16.40 -6.70
N GLU A 11 -0.91 -17.28 -6.99
CA GLU A 11 -0.42 -17.56 -8.36
C GLU A 11 -1.53 -18.04 -9.29
N ASN A 12 -2.47 -18.85 -8.78
CA ASN A 12 -3.61 -19.35 -9.56
C ASN A 12 -4.63 -18.25 -9.90
N ASN A 13 -4.74 -17.20 -9.08
CA ASN A 13 -5.69 -16.10 -9.29
C ASN A 13 -5.07 -14.75 -8.91
N PRO A 14 -4.03 -14.29 -9.63
CA PRO A 14 -3.22 -13.16 -9.20
C PRO A 14 -3.96 -11.83 -9.32
N LYS A 15 -5.06 -11.78 -10.08
CA LYS A 15 -5.94 -10.62 -10.12
C LYS A 15 -6.58 -10.29 -8.77
N LYS A 16 -6.80 -11.30 -7.92
CA LYS A 16 -7.36 -11.06 -6.58
C LYS A 16 -6.42 -10.23 -5.71
N LEU A 17 -5.11 -10.24 -5.98
CA LEU A 17 -4.16 -9.38 -5.28
C LEU A 17 -4.44 -7.91 -5.55
N PHE A 18 -4.59 -7.49 -6.82
CA PHE A 18 -4.95 -6.10 -7.14
C PHE A 18 -6.28 -5.68 -6.52
N LEU A 19 -7.25 -6.58 -6.39
CA LEU A 19 -8.51 -6.25 -5.72
C LEU A 19 -8.30 -6.02 -4.21
N ILE A 20 -7.46 -6.84 -3.57
CA ILE A 20 -7.15 -6.70 -2.14
C ILE A 20 -6.33 -5.44 -1.89
N ASP A 21 -5.27 -5.21 -2.69
CA ASP A 21 -4.43 -4.01 -2.60
C ASP A 21 -5.27 -2.75 -2.88
N GLY A 22 -6.06 -2.74 -3.95
CA GLY A 22 -6.92 -1.59 -4.28
C GLY A 22 -7.97 -1.28 -3.20
N LEU A 23 -8.55 -2.28 -2.54
CA LEU A 23 -9.43 -2.05 -1.39
C LEU A 23 -8.65 -1.53 -0.17
N GLY A 24 -7.45 -2.04 0.06
CA GLY A 24 -6.53 -1.55 1.09
C GLY A 24 -6.12 -0.10 0.84
N ALA A 25 -5.72 0.24 -0.38
CA ALA A 25 -5.36 1.59 -0.79
C ALA A 25 -6.54 2.56 -0.70
N LEU A 26 -7.76 2.12 -1.03
CA LEU A 26 -8.96 2.94 -0.83
C LEU A 26 -9.21 3.21 0.66
N LEU A 27 -9.04 2.20 1.51
CA LEU A 27 -9.13 2.37 2.96
C LEU A 27 -8.05 3.32 3.47
N SER A 28 -6.80 3.17 3.02
CA SER A 28 -5.71 4.09 3.38
C SER A 28 -5.99 5.52 2.92
N ALA A 29 -6.48 5.73 1.70
CA ALA A 29 -6.88 7.04 1.20
C ALA A 29 -7.95 7.68 2.09
N PHE A 30 -8.94 6.91 2.51
CA PHE A 30 -10.01 7.38 3.39
C PHE A 30 -9.50 7.70 4.80
N LEU A 31 -8.70 6.81 5.39
CA LEU A 31 -8.15 7.02 6.73
C LEU A 31 -7.22 8.23 6.76
N VAL A 32 -6.23 8.29 5.87
CA VAL A 32 -5.25 9.38 5.83
C VAL A 32 -5.89 10.68 5.36
N GLY A 33 -6.67 10.66 4.29
CA GLY A 33 -7.19 11.86 3.63
C GLY A 33 -8.46 12.45 4.23
N PHE A 34 -9.20 11.69 5.05
CA PHE A 34 -10.43 12.15 5.68
C PHE A 34 -10.38 12.02 7.20
N VAL A 35 -10.16 10.81 7.73
CA VAL A 35 -10.22 10.56 9.18
C VAL A 35 -9.10 11.29 9.92
N LEU A 36 -7.84 11.07 9.56
CA LEU A 36 -6.69 11.69 10.22
C LEU A 36 -6.70 13.20 10.06
N VAL A 37 -7.21 13.72 8.94
CA VAL A 37 -7.35 15.17 8.73
C VAL A 37 -8.36 15.76 9.71
N GLN A 38 -9.53 15.12 9.88
CA GLN A 38 -10.55 15.58 10.81
C GLN A 38 -10.06 15.53 12.27
N PHE A 39 -9.21 14.56 12.60
CA PHE A 39 -8.64 14.37 13.93
C PHE A 39 -7.18 14.85 14.03
N LYS A 40 -6.74 15.77 13.16
CA LYS A 40 -5.32 16.19 13.06
C LYS A 40 -4.72 16.63 14.40
N ASP A 41 -5.50 17.25 15.27
CA ASP A 41 -5.03 17.74 16.58
C ASP A 41 -4.71 16.59 17.55
N TYR A 42 -5.31 15.41 17.34
CA TYR A 42 -5.00 14.18 18.09
C TYR A 42 -3.79 13.44 17.52
N PHE A 43 -3.60 13.44 16.19
CA PHE A 43 -2.51 12.73 15.52
C PHE A 43 -1.22 13.56 15.39
N GLY A 44 -1.34 14.89 15.36
CA GLY A 44 -0.21 15.82 15.31
C GLY A 44 0.41 16.01 13.93
N MET A 45 -0.20 15.47 12.86
CA MET A 45 0.26 15.64 11.49
C MET A 45 -0.51 16.77 10.78
N PRO A 46 0.16 17.72 10.12
CA PRO A 46 -0.52 18.79 9.38
C PRO A 46 -1.42 18.24 8.26
N ALA A 47 -2.59 18.86 8.09
CA ALA A 47 -3.57 18.45 7.08
C ALA A 47 -2.99 18.44 5.66
N ASN A 48 -2.15 19.42 5.30
CA ASN A 48 -1.50 19.48 3.98
C ASN A 48 -0.63 18.24 3.71
N THR A 49 0.09 17.75 4.72
CA THR A 49 0.90 16.54 4.63
C THR A 49 0.04 15.30 4.49
N LEU A 50 -1.06 15.22 5.24
CA LEU A 50 -2.03 14.13 5.14
C LEU A 50 -2.69 14.09 3.76
N TYR A 51 -3.12 15.22 3.21
CA TYR A 51 -3.68 15.27 1.86
C TYR A 51 -2.65 14.85 0.79
N LEU A 52 -1.40 15.28 0.94
CA LEU A 52 -0.33 14.85 0.04
C LEU A 52 -0.08 13.35 0.13
N LEU A 53 -0.05 12.78 1.34
CA LEU A 53 0.07 11.34 1.55
C LEU A 53 -1.11 10.57 0.98
N ALA A 54 -2.34 11.06 1.15
CA ALA A 54 -3.56 10.42 0.63
C ALA A 54 -3.61 10.38 -0.91
N ALA A 55 -2.92 11.29 -1.59
CA ALA A 55 -2.85 11.29 -3.05
C ALA A 55 -2.20 10.00 -3.61
N PHE A 56 -1.24 9.40 -2.90
CA PHE A 56 -0.57 8.18 -3.35
C PHE A 56 -1.51 6.97 -3.35
N PRO A 57 -2.18 6.60 -2.25
CA PRO A 57 -3.17 5.52 -2.27
C PRO A 57 -4.30 5.74 -3.27
N ILE A 58 -4.74 6.97 -3.52
CA ILE A 58 -5.73 7.26 -4.57
C ILE A 58 -5.22 6.82 -5.95
N VAL A 59 -3.97 7.14 -6.29
CA VAL A 59 -3.34 6.68 -7.54
C VAL A 59 -3.25 5.16 -7.59
N PHE A 60 -2.93 4.52 -6.46
CA PHE A 60 -2.82 3.05 -6.37
C PHE A 60 -4.16 2.38 -6.65
N VAL A 61 -5.28 2.88 -6.09
CA VAL A 61 -6.64 2.39 -6.38
C VAL A 61 -6.91 2.35 -7.89
N PHE A 62 -6.60 3.42 -8.61
CA PHE A 62 -6.82 3.47 -10.06
C PHE A 62 -5.89 2.50 -10.81
N PHE A 63 -4.63 2.41 -10.38
CA PHE A 63 -3.67 1.48 -10.97
C PHE A 63 -4.09 0.02 -10.78
N ASP A 64 -4.55 -0.35 -9.59
CA ASP A 64 -5.04 -1.68 -9.27
C ASP A 64 -6.31 -2.03 -10.03
N MET A 65 -7.27 -1.10 -10.08
CA MET A 65 -8.49 -1.30 -10.85
C MET A 65 -8.17 -1.51 -12.34
N TYR A 66 -7.23 -0.73 -12.89
CA TYR A 66 -6.75 -0.93 -14.25
C TYR A 66 -6.11 -2.31 -14.45
N CYS A 67 -5.24 -2.73 -13.53
CA CYS A 67 -4.55 -4.02 -13.60
C CYS A 67 -5.50 -5.20 -13.45
N TYR A 68 -6.52 -5.07 -12.61
CA TYR A 68 -7.58 -6.06 -12.41
C TYR A 68 -8.37 -6.31 -13.71
N LEU A 69 -8.68 -5.24 -14.46
CA LEU A 69 -9.43 -5.31 -15.71
C LEU A 69 -8.59 -5.82 -16.89
N LYS A 70 -7.26 -5.67 -16.88
CA LYS A 70 -6.36 -6.13 -17.97
C LYS A 70 -6.18 -7.65 -18.04
N LYS A 71 -5.76 -8.16 -19.22
CA LYS A 71 -5.48 -9.59 -19.47
C LYS A 71 -4.14 -10.03 -18.87
N HIS A 72 -4.01 -11.33 -18.57
CA HIS A 72 -2.98 -11.93 -17.71
C HIS A 72 -1.51 -11.81 -18.15
N LYS A 73 -1.20 -11.48 -19.42
CA LYS A 73 0.18 -11.57 -19.96
C LYS A 73 1.23 -10.74 -19.21
N LYS A 74 0.84 -9.69 -18.46
CA LYS A 74 1.78 -8.81 -17.74
C LYS A 74 1.51 -8.72 -16.24
N THR A 75 0.65 -9.57 -15.69
CA THR A 75 0.25 -9.51 -14.27
C THR A 75 1.44 -9.59 -13.32
N GLY A 76 2.42 -10.46 -13.59
CA GLY A 76 3.61 -10.55 -12.74
C GLY A 76 4.44 -9.26 -12.69
N ILE A 77 4.56 -8.54 -13.80
CA ILE A 77 5.27 -7.26 -13.85
C ILE A 77 4.50 -6.19 -13.07
N PHE A 78 3.18 -6.12 -13.24
CA PHE A 78 2.34 -5.15 -12.53
C PHE A 78 2.33 -5.38 -11.01
N LEU A 79 2.31 -6.63 -10.55
CA LEU A 79 2.44 -6.94 -9.12
C LEU A 79 3.78 -6.49 -8.52
N LYS A 80 4.88 -6.62 -9.27
CA LYS A 80 6.16 -6.07 -8.81
C LYS A 80 6.15 -4.55 -8.79
N MET A 81 5.49 -3.90 -9.75
CA MET A 81 5.40 -2.44 -9.81
C MET A 81 4.66 -1.90 -8.60
N ILE A 82 3.47 -2.44 -8.29
CA ILE A 82 2.68 -1.96 -7.14
C ILE A 82 3.40 -2.24 -5.82
N ALA A 83 4.07 -3.39 -5.69
CA ALA A 83 4.91 -3.68 -4.53
C ALA A 83 6.01 -2.62 -4.32
N LEU A 84 6.68 -2.19 -5.39
CA LEU A 84 7.71 -1.13 -5.34
C LEU A 84 7.12 0.24 -5.02
N LEU A 85 5.93 0.56 -5.54
CA LEU A 85 5.23 1.81 -5.24
C LEU A 85 4.81 1.87 -3.77
N ASN A 86 4.31 0.78 -3.21
CA ASN A 86 4.00 0.65 -1.77
C ASN A 86 5.25 0.81 -0.90
N LEU A 87 6.41 0.26 -1.32
CA LEU A 87 7.69 0.50 -0.63
C LEU A 87 8.12 1.97 -0.69
N GLN A 88 7.98 2.61 -1.86
CA GLN A 88 8.27 4.03 -2.01
C GLN A 88 7.35 4.87 -1.12
N TYR A 89 6.07 4.55 -1.06
CA TYR A 89 5.12 5.22 -0.16
C TYR A 89 5.52 5.07 1.31
N CYS A 90 5.95 3.88 1.74
CA CYS A 90 6.46 3.69 3.11
C CYS A 90 7.63 4.62 3.43
N MET A 91 8.58 4.79 2.48
CA MET A 91 9.71 5.71 2.65
C MET A 91 9.26 7.17 2.75
N VAL A 92 8.31 7.57 1.91
CA VAL A 92 7.74 8.94 1.93
C VAL A 92 6.98 9.20 3.23
N SER A 93 6.12 8.27 3.66
CA SER A 93 5.35 8.36 4.91
C SER A 93 6.27 8.46 6.13
N MET A 94 7.30 7.61 6.20
CA MET A 94 8.32 7.68 7.24
C MET A 94 9.11 9.00 7.20
N GLY A 95 9.47 9.49 6.01
CA GLY A 95 10.14 10.78 5.84
C GLY A 95 9.32 11.94 6.41
N PHE A 96 8.01 11.98 6.14
CA PHE A 96 7.13 12.99 6.72
C PHE A 96 6.94 12.83 8.23
N ALA A 97 6.91 11.59 8.75
CA ALA A 97 6.85 11.34 10.18
C ALA A 97 8.05 11.95 10.92
N PHE A 98 9.26 11.76 10.38
CA PHE A 98 10.48 12.36 10.95
C PHE A 98 10.54 13.88 10.75
N TYR A 99 10.06 14.39 9.62
CA TYR A 99 10.01 15.83 9.37
C TYR A 99 9.08 16.56 10.35
N HIS A 100 7.96 15.93 10.72
CA HIS A 100 6.99 16.45 11.70
C HIS A 100 7.13 15.84 13.10
N LYS A 101 8.31 15.29 13.44
CA LYS A 101 8.51 14.57 14.72
C LYS A 101 8.14 15.39 15.97
N ASP A 102 8.28 16.71 15.90
CA ASP A 102 8.06 17.62 17.04
C ASP A 102 6.56 17.87 17.30
N THR A 103 5.71 17.70 16.28
CA THR A 103 4.25 17.85 16.39
C THR A 103 3.54 16.50 16.44
N LEU A 104 4.15 15.45 15.89
CA LEU A 104 3.54 14.13 15.76
C LEU A 104 3.35 13.48 17.14
N THR A 105 2.11 13.08 17.44
CA THR A 105 1.79 12.44 18.72
C THR A 105 2.14 10.95 18.71
N THR A 106 2.11 10.31 19.88
CA THR A 106 2.26 8.84 19.98
C THR A 106 1.21 8.09 19.14
N LEU A 107 -0.01 8.64 19.01
CA LEU A 107 -1.04 8.07 18.14
C LEU A 107 -0.68 8.21 16.66
N GLY A 108 -0.14 9.37 16.25
CA GLY A 108 0.39 9.58 14.90
C GLY A 108 1.49 8.58 14.55
N TRP A 109 2.48 8.41 15.43
CA TRP A 109 3.54 7.42 15.28
C TRP A 109 3.00 5.99 15.17
N THR A 110 2.04 5.63 16.03
CA THR A 110 1.44 4.29 16.04
C THR A 110 0.71 4.02 14.73
N TYR A 111 -0.07 4.98 14.23
CA TYR A 111 -0.78 4.84 12.95
C TYR A 111 0.21 4.61 11.80
N ILE A 112 1.22 5.47 11.66
CA ILE A 112 2.19 5.39 10.57
C ILE A 112 2.98 4.07 10.64
N PHE A 113 3.37 3.64 11.84
CA PHE A 113 4.09 2.38 12.02
C PHE A 113 3.24 1.17 11.60
N VAL A 114 1.96 1.14 12.00
CA VAL A 114 1.03 0.07 11.61
C VAL A 114 0.79 0.08 10.10
N GLU A 115 0.59 1.25 9.50
CA GLU A 115 0.43 1.40 8.04
C GLU A 115 1.66 0.85 7.29
N ILE A 116 2.86 1.26 7.69
CA ILE A 116 4.12 0.77 7.10
C ILE A 116 4.26 -0.74 7.27
N LEU A 117 3.95 -1.29 8.45
CA LEU A 117 4.04 -2.74 8.67
C LEU A 117 3.11 -3.52 7.73
N ILE A 118 1.87 -3.07 7.58
CA ILE A 118 0.89 -3.70 6.67
C ILE A 118 1.40 -3.65 5.23
N LEU A 119 1.87 -2.49 4.78
CA LEU A 119 2.35 -2.31 3.41
C LEU A 119 3.63 -3.09 3.13
N LEU A 120 4.57 -3.19 4.07
CA LEU A 120 5.77 -4.01 3.91
C LEU A 120 5.43 -5.49 3.73
N LEU A 121 4.48 -6.01 4.52
CA LEU A 121 4.02 -7.40 4.40
C LEU A 121 3.33 -7.65 3.05
N LEU A 122 2.46 -6.72 2.63
CA LEU A 122 1.74 -6.80 1.36
C LEU A 122 2.70 -6.71 0.17
N SER A 123 3.58 -5.71 0.14
CA SER A 123 4.62 -5.54 -0.88
C SER A 123 5.52 -6.78 -0.99
N ALA A 124 5.95 -7.37 0.13
CA ALA A 124 6.77 -8.58 0.10
C ALA A 124 6.01 -9.76 -0.54
N PHE A 125 4.72 -9.90 -0.24
CA PHE A 125 3.87 -10.93 -0.80
C PHE A 125 3.64 -10.73 -2.31
N GLU A 126 3.27 -9.52 -2.73
CA GLU A 126 3.05 -9.17 -4.13
C GLU A 126 4.31 -9.29 -4.98
N PHE A 127 5.45 -8.83 -4.46
CA PHE A 127 6.73 -8.97 -5.15
C PHE A 127 7.11 -10.44 -5.34
N THR A 128 6.85 -11.28 -4.33
CA THR A 128 7.11 -12.73 -4.40
C THR A 128 6.24 -13.40 -5.45
N VAL A 129 4.93 -13.15 -5.45
CA VAL A 129 3.99 -13.69 -6.45
C VAL A 129 4.34 -13.17 -7.84
N GLY A 130 4.60 -11.87 -7.98
CA GLY A 130 4.97 -11.24 -9.24
C GLY A 130 6.25 -11.83 -9.84
N LYS A 131 7.29 -12.01 -9.03
CA LYS A 131 8.56 -12.63 -9.45
C LYS A 131 8.36 -14.05 -9.96
N ARG A 132 7.49 -14.84 -9.33
CA ARG A 132 7.22 -16.22 -9.76
C ARG A 132 6.46 -16.25 -11.08
N LEU A 133 5.41 -15.44 -11.22
CA LEU A 133 4.63 -15.35 -12.46
C LEU A 133 5.48 -14.91 -13.64
N THR A 134 6.40 -13.95 -13.45
CA THR A 134 7.31 -13.49 -14.51
C THR A 134 8.35 -14.54 -14.93
N ARG A 135 8.70 -15.50 -14.05
CA ARG A 135 9.65 -16.58 -14.41
C ARG A 135 9.02 -17.69 -15.24
N THR A 136 7.70 -17.86 -15.16
CA THR A 136 6.92 -18.89 -15.88
C THR A 136 6.23 -18.38 -17.16
N SER A 137 6.25 -17.07 -17.43
CA SER A 137 5.68 -16.46 -18.64
C SER A 137 6.73 -16.25 -19.71
#